data_AF-A0A3P7JM53-F1
#
_entry.id   AF-A0A3P7JM53-F1
#
_cell.length_a   1.000
_cell.length_b   1.000
_cell.length_c   1.000
_cell.angle_alpha   90.00
_cell.angle_beta   90.00
_cell.angle_gamma   90.00
#
_symmetry.space_group_name_H-M   'P 1'
#
loop_
_entity.id
_entity.type
_entity.pdbx_description
1 polymer ?
#
loop_
_entity_poly.entity_id
_entity_poly.type
_entity_poly.pdbx_seq_one_letter_code
_entity_poly.pdbx_strand_id
1 'polypeptide(L)'
;MESITKRFYTNLFRSSTPVSDPVIPTGKIPPWILPAEVRTAIQTMKAATAPGPEHVSADHLRAGGHRLHEILAEHLTPCLQKESIPDQWRTSRTTTVQYAC
;
A
#
# COMPACT_ATOMS: atom_id res chain seq x y z
N MET A 1 3.38 -35.10 -20.26
CA MET A 1 2.43 -34.07 -19.78
C MET A 1 3.14 -32.78 -19.43
N GLU A 2 4.17 -32.80 -18.59
CA GLU A 2 4.90 -31.59 -18.16
C GLU A 2 5.49 -30.75 -19.30
N SER A 3 6.03 -31.39 -20.34
CA SER A 3 6.59 -30.70 -21.50
C SER A 3 5.55 -29.92 -22.32
N ILE A 4 4.31 -30.42 -22.37
CA ILE A 4 3.19 -29.77 -23.06
C ILE A 4 2.72 -28.56 -22.25
N THR A 5 2.54 -28.74 -20.94
CA THR A 5 2.17 -27.68 -20.00
C THR A 5 3.20 -26.54 -20.04
N LYS A 6 4.48 -26.87 -19.97
CA LYS A 6 5.57 -25.89 -20.02
C LYS A 6 5.56 -25.10 -21.32
N ARG A 7 5.45 -25.79 -22.47
CA ARG A 7 5.42 -25.14 -23.79
C ARG A 7 4.18 -24.25 -23.96
N PHE A 8 3.03 -24.68 -23.45
CA PHE A 8 1.80 -23.90 -23.50
C PHE A 8 1.93 -22.59 -22.73
N TYR A 9 2.38 -22.64 -21.47
CA TYR A 9 2.54 -21.42 -20.66
C TYR A 9 3.69 -20.53 -21.14
N THR A 10 4.80 -21.10 -21.60
CA THR A 10 5.87 -20.30 -22.20
C THR A 10 5.36 -19.55 -23.44
N ASN A 11 4.54 -20.16 -24.29
CA ASN A 11 3.96 -19.47 -25.44
C ASN A 11 2.89 -18.45 -25.04
N LEU A 12 2.08 -18.74 -24.02
CA LEU A 12 1.04 -17.83 -23.53
C LEU A 12 1.63 -16.52 -22.97
N PHE A 13 2.72 -16.61 -22.21
CA PHE A 13 3.39 -15.46 -21.59
C PHE A 13 4.53 -14.88 -22.45
N ARG A 14 4.73 -15.40 -23.67
CA ARG A 14 5.68 -14.83 -24.64
C ARG A 14 5.07 -13.57 -25.24
N SER A 15 5.08 -12.48 -24.48
CA SER A 15 4.70 -11.17 -25.00
C SER A 15 5.63 -10.81 -26.17
N SER A 16 5.06 -10.58 -27.34
CA SER A 16 5.77 -10.09 -28.54
C SER A 16 5.63 -8.57 -28.70
N THR A 17 4.94 -7.91 -27.78
CA THR A 17 4.88 -6.46 -27.72
C THR A 17 5.99 -5.96 -26.80
N PRO A 18 6.90 -5.11 -27.30
CA PRO A 18 7.78 -4.36 -26.41
C PRO A 18 6.89 -3.43 -25.58
N VAL A 19 6.58 -3.85 -24.36
CA VAL A 19 6.01 -2.97 -23.36
C VAL A 19 7.17 -2.06 -22.97
N SER A 20 7.09 -0.78 -23.34
CA SER A 20 7.99 0.21 -22.78
C SER A 20 7.84 0.14 -21.27
N ASP A 21 8.97 0.00 -20.56
CA ASP A 21 8.95 0.15 -19.11
C ASP A 21 8.22 1.45 -18.79
N PRO A 22 7.27 1.46 -17.85
CA PRO A 22 6.64 2.69 -17.43
C PRO A 22 7.77 3.64 -17.04
N VAL A 23 7.86 4.76 -17.77
CA VAL A 23 8.80 5.83 -17.44
C VAL A 23 8.31 6.43 -16.14
N ILE A 24 8.75 5.85 -15.02
CA ILE A 24 8.63 6.47 -13.72
C ILE A 24 9.54 7.69 -13.82
N PRO A 25 9.02 8.93 -13.69
CA PRO A 25 9.84 10.12 -13.80
C PRO A 25 10.84 10.13 -12.64
N THR A 26 12.04 9.61 -12.90
CA THR A 26 13.19 9.65 -12.01
C THR A 26 13.57 11.11 -11.81
N GLY A 27 13.13 11.68 -10.68
CA GLY A 27 13.39 13.08 -10.33
C GLY A 27 12.21 13.85 -9.75
N LYS A 28 10.99 13.27 -9.72
CA LYS A 28 9.90 13.90 -8.96
C LYS A 28 10.05 13.55 -7.48
N ILE A 29 10.16 14.59 -6.64
CA ILE A 29 10.08 14.47 -5.19
C ILE A 29 8.82 13.66 -4.86
N PRO A 30 8.93 12.57 -4.08
CA PRO A 30 7.76 11.80 -3.66
C PRO A 30 6.73 12.75 -3.06
N PRO A 31 5.46 12.70 -3.50
CA PRO A 31 4.44 13.62 -3.02
C PRO A 31 4.30 13.49 -1.50
N TRP A 32 4.10 14.62 -0.83
CA TRP A 32 3.74 14.62 0.58
C TRP A 32 2.33 14.09 0.75
N ILE A 33 2.13 13.33 1.83
CA ILE A 33 0.79 12.84 2.16
C ILE A 33 -0.02 14.02 2.68
N LEU A 34 -1.18 14.25 2.09
CA LEU A 34 -2.09 15.29 2.53
C LEU A 34 -3.00 14.76 3.66
N PRO A 35 -3.33 15.57 4.68
CA PRO A 35 -4.32 15.19 5.69
C PRO A 35 -5.67 14.77 5.10
N ALA A 36 -6.04 15.31 3.92
CA ALA A 36 -7.24 14.92 3.18
C ALA A 36 -7.20 13.49 2.64
N GLU A 37 -6.02 13.02 2.21
CA GLU A 37 -5.82 11.63 1.76
C GLU A 37 -5.96 10.68 2.94
N VAL A 38 -5.32 11.01 4.08
CA VAL A 38 -5.44 10.24 5.33
C VAL A 38 -6.89 10.17 5.80
N ARG A 39 -7.61 11.30 5.80
CA ARG A 39 -9.04 11.35 6.12
C ARG A 39 -9.84 10.40 5.23
N THR A 40 -9.61 10.46 3.91
CA THR A 40 -10.33 9.63 2.94
C THR A 40 -10.04 8.15 3.18
N ALA A 41 -8.77 7.79 3.39
CA ALA A 41 -8.36 6.43 3.71
C ALA A 41 -9.08 5.90 4.96
N ILE A 42 -9.05 6.66 6.07
CA ILE A 42 -9.72 6.30 7.33
C ILE A 42 -11.24 6.15 7.15
N GLN A 43 -11.86 7.02 6.35
CA GLN A 43 -13.30 6.92 6.06
C GLN A 43 -13.63 5.63 5.30
N THR A 44 -12.79 5.24 4.34
CA THR A 44 -12.98 4.02 3.54
C THR A 44 -12.63 2.71 4.26
N MET A 45 -11.97 2.77 5.42
CA MET A 45 -11.66 1.58 6.21
C MET A 45 -12.96 0.85 6.62
N LYS A 46 -12.99 -0.48 6.47
CA LYS A 46 -14.15 -1.28 6.89
C LYS A 46 -14.32 -1.18 8.41
N ALA A 47 -15.53 -0.81 8.85
CA ALA A 47 -15.86 -0.68 10.27
C ALA A 47 -15.79 -2.02 11.03
N ALA A 48 -16.08 -3.13 10.34
CA ALA A 48 -16.23 -4.45 10.94
C ALA A 48 -14.91 -5.25 11.09
N THR A 49 -13.74 -4.62 10.90
CA THR A 49 -12.47 -5.29 11.18
C THR A 49 -12.27 -5.34 12.69
N ALA A 50 -12.24 -6.55 13.25
CA ALA A 50 -11.88 -6.77 14.64
C ALA A 50 -10.59 -6.00 14.96
N PRO A 51 -10.51 -5.27 16.09
CA PRO A 51 -9.30 -4.58 16.49
C PRO A 51 -8.13 -5.56 16.40
N GLY A 52 -7.03 -5.12 15.78
CA GLY A 52 -5.81 -5.92 15.77
C GLY A 52 -5.31 -6.19 17.20
N PRO A 53 -4.20 -6.92 17.37
CA PRO A 53 -3.59 -7.15 18.69
C PRO A 53 -3.36 -5.86 19.51
N GLU A 54 -3.15 -4.74 18.81
CA GLU A 54 -2.99 -3.39 19.35
C GLU A 54 -4.30 -2.76 19.88
N HIS A 55 -5.45 -3.43 19.73
CA HIS A 55 -6.79 -2.96 20.10
C HIS A 55 -7.23 -1.64 19.43
N VAL A 56 -6.50 -1.18 18.40
CA VAL A 56 -6.86 -0.02 17.58
C VAL A 56 -7.82 -0.46 16.47
N SER A 57 -9.01 0.14 16.44
CA SER A 57 -10.01 -0.08 15.39
C SER A 57 -10.14 1.13 14.46
N ALA A 58 -10.81 0.94 13.32
CA ALA A 58 -11.12 2.03 12.40
C ALA A 58 -11.91 3.17 13.08
N ASP A 59 -12.72 2.86 14.09
CA ASP A 59 -13.52 3.87 14.80
C ASP A 59 -12.66 4.74 15.73
N HIS A 60 -11.58 4.19 16.30
CA HIS A 60 -10.61 4.98 17.06
C HIS A 60 -9.93 6.01 16.16
N LEU A 61 -9.62 5.62 14.91
CA LEU A 61 -9.02 6.52 13.92
C LEU A 61 -10.01 7.60 13.45
N ARG A 62 -11.29 7.23 13.26
CA ARG A 62 -12.35 8.19 12.94
C ARG A 62 -12.60 9.20 14.07
N ALA A 63 -12.55 8.74 15.32
CA ALA A 63 -12.73 9.59 16.49
C ALA A 63 -11.59 10.60 16.69
N GLY A 64 -10.37 10.29 16.21
CA GLY A 64 -9.20 11.17 16.34
C GLY A 64 -9.28 12.48 15.55
N GLY A 65 -10.19 12.57 14.56
CA GLY A 65 -10.48 13.82 13.85
C GLY A 65 -9.29 14.44 13.11
N HIS A 66 -9.39 15.75 12.83
CA HIS A 66 -8.42 16.46 11.99
C HIS A 66 -6.98 16.40 12.52
N ARG A 67 -6.82 16.56 13.83
CA ARG A 67 -5.50 16.59 14.47
C ARG A 67 -4.76 15.26 14.30
N LEU A 68 -5.48 14.14 14.38
CA LEU A 68 -4.90 12.83 14.13
C LEU A 68 -4.48 12.68 12.66
N HIS A 69 -5.29 13.18 11.72
CA HIS A 69 -4.96 13.13 10.28
C HIS A 69 -3.68 13.90 9.95
N GLU A 70 -3.46 15.07 10.56
CA GLU A 70 -2.22 15.86 10.41
C GLU A 70 -1.01 15.06 10.91
N ILE A 71 -1.08 14.53 12.14
CA ILE A 71 0.02 13.77 12.75
C ILE A 71 0.36 12.53 11.90
N LEU A 72 -0.65 11.82 11.41
CA LEU A 72 -0.45 10.65 10.55
C LEU A 72 0.18 11.03 9.21
N ALA A 73 -0.27 12.12 8.58
CA ALA A 73 0.31 12.62 7.34
C ALA A 73 1.79 13.01 7.51
N GLU A 74 2.11 13.74 8.59
CA GLU A 74 3.48 14.11 8.94
C GLU A 74 4.36 12.89 9.22
N HIS A 75 3.85 11.88 9.93
CA HIS A 75 4.63 10.70 10.29
C HIS A 75 4.85 9.73 9.12
N LEU A 76 3.89 9.61 8.21
CA LEU A 76 3.98 8.71 7.05
C LEU A 76 4.75 9.32 5.88
N THR A 77 4.80 10.64 5.76
CA THR A 77 5.50 11.34 4.66
C THR A 77 6.99 10.96 4.56
N PRO A 78 7.78 10.93 5.65
CA PRO A 78 9.17 10.48 5.61
C PRO A 78 9.35 9.04 5.13
N CYS A 79 8.39 8.15 5.40
CA CYS A 79 8.45 6.76 4.96
C CYS A 79 8.36 6.66 3.42
N LEU A 80 7.50 7.48 2.81
CA LEU A 80 7.41 7.58 1.35
C LEU A 80 8.63 8.28 0.73
N GLN A 81 9.10 9.36 1.34
CA GLN A 81 10.26 10.10 0.83
C GLN A 81 11.55 9.30 0.85
N LYS A 82 11.74 8.48 1.90
CA LYS A 82 12.92 7.61 2.06
C LYS A 82 12.76 6.28 1.33
N GLU A 83 11.59 6.02 0.73
CA GLU A 83 11.22 4.73 0.14
C GLU A 83 11.55 3.55 1.08
N SER A 84 11.34 3.78 2.39
CA SER A 84 11.82 2.92 3.45
C SER A 84 10.64 2.37 4.22
N ILE A 85 10.55 1.04 4.24
CA ILE A 85 9.58 0.32 5.04
C ILE A 85 10.08 0.32 6.50
N PRO A 86 9.30 0.83 7.47
CA PRO A 86 9.67 0.76 8.88
C PRO A 86 9.95 -0.68 9.31
N ASP A 87 11.00 -0.89 10.10
CA ASP A 87 11.38 -2.25 10.55
C ASP A 87 10.25 -2.93 11.34
N GLN A 88 9.43 -2.15 12.04
CA GLN A 88 8.23 -2.62 12.72
C GLN A 88 7.22 -3.26 11.77
N TRP A 89 7.13 -2.82 10.51
CA TRP A 89 6.21 -3.42 9.53
C TRP A 89 6.70 -4.81 9.09
N ARG A 90 8.01 -5.08 9.18
CA ARG A 90 8.58 -6.40 8.86
C ARG A 90 8.26 -7.45 9.93
N THR A 91 8.09 -7.01 11.17
CA THR A 91 7.75 -7.88 12.31
C THR A 91 6.27 -7.83 12.68
N SER A 92 5.50 -6.91 12.09
CA SER A 92 4.07 -6.79 12.30
C SER A 92 3.33 -7.99 11.71
N ARG A 93 2.48 -8.63 12.52
CA ARG A 93 1.54 -9.67 12.07
C ARG A 93 0.35 -9.01 11.35
N THR A 94 0.62 -8.31 10.26
CA THR A 94 -0.40 -7.69 9.41
C THR A 94 -0.82 -8.71 8.36
N THR A 95 -2.10 -9.10 8.33
CA THR A 95 -2.65 -9.83 7.19
C THR A 95 -2.64 -8.87 6.00
N THR A 96 -1.75 -9.14 5.04
CA THR A 96 -1.63 -8.40 3.80
C THR A 96 -2.97 -8.40 3.07
N VAL A 97 -3.64 -7.25 2.99
CA VAL A 97 -4.67 -7.04 1.97
C VAL A 97 -3.91 -6.79 0.68
N GLN A 98 -3.75 -7.83 -0.13
CA GLN A 98 -3.17 -7.70 -1.46
C GLN A 98 -4.08 -6.78 -2.30
N TYR A 99 -3.62 -5.57 -2.57
CA TYR A 99 -4.06 -4.85 -3.75
C TYR A 99 -3.32 -5.49 -4.93
N ALA A 100 -4.03 -6.28 -5.71
CA ALA A 100 -3.58 -6.68 -7.03
C ALA A 100 -3.53 -5.42 -7.91
N CYS A 101 -2.32 -5.01 -8.31
CA CYS A 101 -2.12 -4.25 -9.54
C CYS A 101 -2.24 -5.21 -10.72
#